data_AF-A0A7W1FIK4-F1
#
_entry.id   AF-A0A7W1FIK4-F1
#
_cell.length_a   1.000
_cell.length_b   1.000
_cell.length_c   1.000
_cell.angle_alpha   90.00
_cell.angle_beta   90.00
_cell.angle_gamma   90.00
#
_symmetry.space_group_name_H-M   'P 1'
#
loop_
_entity.id
_entity.type
_entity.pdbx_description
1 polymer ?
#
loop_
_entity_poly.entity_id
_entity_poly.type
_entity_poly.pdbx_seq_one_letter_code
_entity_poly.pdbx_strand_id
1 'polypeptide(L)'
;MATATLPRAAQVLTASQRPTLAQIRLLRRIAVQDVEEHRKLAAALQDGLGGVKDDAKVRKGILAFALGHFSDAEEAIDGTDAYNQALLGLIYHELGEYADAKTHFTTAAKGMPEAKVELVRALLDGDQVEDAEKALAGVADGADREFLAGRLAEAKGNTEGAIKAYEAALEKEPEHVEAAFQLGVLLDRIGDDDMALEYYSVCADVHPHFVPGITNLGILYEERGESNAAIDCFRQVLAYNPRDRRALMLLRDAKSSRTMYYDEREERERERMEKIMRTPVNDFELSVRSRNCLAKMNIFTLGDLLKITEQEMLSYKNFGETSLKEVKEMLAARNLRLGMFRDGEERSISKADQKVLGESVEKLELGNKSLAMLEGLGVSRIGDLAQYSDLDLYKAPGSGQSVVQELSTALGAFGVSLPRPEIKA
;
A
#
# COMPACT_ATOMS: atom_id res chain seq x y z
N MET A 1 20.42 -22.95 -19.45
CA MET A 1 20.36 -21.68 -18.71
C MET A 1 19.01 -21.61 -18.06
N ALA A 2 18.94 -21.49 -16.74
CA ALA A 2 17.67 -21.34 -16.04
C ALA A 2 16.99 -20.09 -16.57
N THR A 3 15.84 -20.24 -17.22
CA THR A 3 15.01 -19.10 -17.64
C THR A 3 14.66 -18.33 -16.38
N ALA A 4 15.23 -17.14 -16.20
CA ALA A 4 14.82 -16.24 -15.14
C ALA A 4 13.30 -16.11 -15.23
N THR A 5 12.61 -16.44 -14.13
CA THR A 5 11.15 -16.37 -14.09
C THR A 5 10.77 -14.92 -14.31
N LEU A 6 10.05 -14.64 -15.41
CA LEU A 6 9.65 -13.27 -15.74
C LEU A 6 8.88 -12.65 -14.58
N PRO A 7 9.08 -11.35 -14.29
CA PRO A 7 8.27 -10.65 -13.30
C PRO A 7 6.79 -10.79 -13.66
N ARG A 8 5.93 -10.80 -12.65
CA ARG A 8 4.49 -11.04 -12.82
C ARG A 8 3.87 -10.09 -13.85
N ALA A 9 4.28 -8.81 -13.81
CA ALA A 9 3.82 -7.81 -14.77
C ALA A 9 4.16 -8.18 -16.23
N ALA A 10 5.32 -8.81 -16.48
CA ALA A 10 5.74 -9.23 -17.83
C ALA A 10 5.13 -10.55 -18.30
N GLN A 11 4.44 -11.32 -17.44
CA GLN A 11 3.88 -12.62 -17.84
C GLN A 11 2.85 -12.49 -18.98
N VAL A 12 2.16 -11.35 -19.06
CA VAL A 12 1.26 -11.02 -20.17
C VAL A 12 1.98 -11.04 -21.53
N LEU A 13 3.28 -10.70 -21.55
CA LEU A 13 4.10 -10.72 -22.77
C LEU A 13 4.47 -12.13 -23.21
N THR A 14 4.31 -13.14 -22.36
CA THR A 14 4.55 -14.55 -22.71
C THR A 14 3.29 -15.37 -22.97
N ALA A 15 2.12 -14.75 -22.82
CA ALA A 15 0.86 -15.40 -23.16
C ALA A 15 0.78 -15.73 -24.66
N SER A 16 0.04 -16.79 -24.99
CA SER A 16 -0.16 -17.22 -26.38
C SER A 16 -0.86 -16.16 -27.24
N GLN A 17 -1.73 -15.35 -26.64
CA GLN A 17 -2.40 -14.23 -27.31
C GLN A 17 -1.57 -12.94 -27.18
N ARG A 18 -1.80 -11.99 -28.09
CA ARG A 18 -1.23 -10.64 -27.98
C ARG A 18 -1.84 -9.92 -26.76
N PRO A 19 -1.05 -9.15 -25.98
CA PRO A 19 -1.57 -8.34 -24.88
C PRO A 19 -2.62 -7.34 -25.36
N THR A 20 -3.64 -7.07 -24.55
CA THR A 20 -4.61 -6.01 -24.85
C THR A 20 -4.01 -4.63 -24.58
N LEU A 21 -4.57 -3.57 -25.19
CA LEU A 21 -4.10 -2.19 -24.96
C LEU A 21 -4.19 -1.78 -23.48
N ALA A 22 -5.24 -2.23 -22.78
CA ALA A 22 -5.38 -2.04 -21.34
C ALA A 22 -4.27 -2.74 -20.53
N GLN A 23 -3.91 -3.98 -20.90
CA GLN A 23 -2.78 -4.69 -20.27
C GLN A 23 -1.44 -4.00 -20.52
N ILE A 24 -1.26 -3.37 -21.68
CA ILE A 24 -0.04 -2.64 -22.03
C ILE A 24 0.05 -1.34 -21.23
N ARG A 25 -1.04 -0.58 -21.11
CA ARG A 25 -1.13 0.60 -20.23
C ARG A 25 -0.83 0.24 -18.78
N LEU A 26 -1.40 -0.87 -18.30
CA LEU A 26 -1.14 -1.40 -16.97
C LEU A 26 0.34 -1.73 -16.76
N LEU A 27 0.95 -2.47 -17.70
CA LEU A 27 2.36 -2.82 -17.66
C LEU A 27 3.25 -1.58 -17.58
N ARG A 28 2.96 -0.56 -18.40
CA ARG A 28 3.67 0.72 -18.35
C ARG A 28 3.49 1.44 -17.02
N ARG A 29 2.27 1.51 -16.49
CA ARG A 29 1.99 2.12 -15.18
C ARG A 29 2.81 1.48 -14.08
N ILE A 30 2.85 0.14 -14.03
CA ILE A 30 3.66 -0.61 -13.07
C ILE A 30 5.15 -0.28 -13.26
N ALA A 31 5.64 -0.31 -14.50
CA ALA A 31 7.03 -0.02 -14.82
C ALA A 31 7.46 1.41 -14.45
N VAL A 32 6.54 2.37 -14.45
CA VAL A 32 6.81 3.76 -14.06
C VAL A 32 6.75 3.96 -12.55
N GLN A 33 5.84 3.27 -11.86
CA GLN A 33 5.54 3.53 -10.44
C GLN A 33 6.31 2.63 -9.48
N ASP A 34 6.71 1.43 -9.89
CA ASP A 34 7.43 0.47 -9.06
C ASP A 34 8.88 0.33 -9.54
N VAL A 35 9.82 0.79 -8.70
CA VAL A 35 11.26 0.80 -9.00
C VAL A 35 11.83 -0.62 -9.09
N GLU A 36 11.31 -1.55 -8.29
CA GLU A 36 11.76 -2.93 -8.28
C GLU A 36 11.29 -3.67 -9.54
N GLU A 37 10.01 -3.52 -9.87
CA GLU A 37 9.44 -4.09 -11.09
C GLU A 37 10.08 -3.47 -12.34
N HIS A 38 10.33 -2.17 -12.36
CA HIS A 38 11.08 -1.52 -13.44
C HIS A 38 12.43 -2.19 -13.68
N ARG A 39 13.20 -2.47 -12.61
CA ARG A 39 14.50 -3.15 -12.72
C ARG A 39 14.37 -4.56 -13.26
N LYS A 40 13.36 -5.33 -12.80
CA LYS A 40 13.11 -6.69 -13.30
C LYS A 40 12.71 -6.69 -14.77
N LEU A 41 11.88 -5.75 -15.19
CA LEU A 41 11.48 -5.56 -16.59
C LEU A 41 12.68 -5.17 -17.47
N ALA A 42 13.56 -4.29 -16.99
CA ALA A 42 14.78 -3.92 -17.70
C ALA A 42 15.73 -5.12 -17.89
N ALA A 43 15.87 -5.99 -16.87
CA ALA A 43 16.62 -7.23 -16.99
C ALA A 43 15.98 -8.19 -18.02
N ALA A 44 14.65 -8.34 -17.99
CA ALA A 44 13.92 -9.15 -18.96
C ALA A 44 14.09 -8.67 -20.41
N LEU A 45 14.25 -7.35 -20.62
CA LEU A 45 14.51 -6.79 -21.95
C LEU A 45 15.89 -7.21 -22.50
N GLN A 46 16.88 -7.40 -21.62
CA GLN A 46 18.23 -7.83 -21.98
C GLN A 46 18.32 -9.35 -22.18
N ASP A 47 17.73 -10.13 -21.26
CA ASP A 47 17.80 -11.59 -21.26
C ASP A 47 16.87 -12.23 -22.31
N GLY A 48 15.85 -11.49 -22.74
CA GLY A 48 14.85 -11.93 -23.71
C GLY A 48 13.62 -12.59 -23.07
N LEU A 49 12.48 -12.48 -23.75
CA LEU A 49 11.17 -12.95 -23.29
C LEU A 49 10.97 -14.46 -23.52
N GLY A 50 11.87 -15.30 -22.98
CA GLY A 50 11.99 -16.74 -23.27
C GLY A 50 10.68 -17.49 -23.59
N GLY A 51 10.70 -18.31 -24.64
CA GLY A 51 9.59 -19.21 -25.00
C GLY A 51 8.60 -18.68 -26.04
N VAL A 52 8.71 -17.41 -26.46
CA VAL A 52 7.83 -16.83 -27.47
C VAL A 52 8.52 -16.77 -28.84
N LYS A 53 7.97 -17.49 -29.84
CA LYS A 53 8.46 -17.49 -31.23
C LYS A 53 7.74 -16.47 -32.11
N ASP A 54 6.43 -16.29 -31.91
CA ASP A 54 5.59 -15.39 -32.69
C ASP A 54 5.56 -13.98 -32.09
N ASP A 55 5.67 -12.94 -32.92
CA ASP A 55 5.69 -11.53 -32.51
C ASP A 55 6.75 -11.18 -31.46
N ALA A 56 7.85 -11.95 -31.38
CA ALA A 56 8.91 -11.73 -30.41
C ALA A 56 9.49 -10.30 -30.50
N LYS A 57 9.60 -9.76 -31.73
CA LYS A 57 10.04 -8.39 -31.99
C LYS A 57 9.05 -7.36 -31.41
N VAL A 58 7.76 -7.50 -31.71
CA VAL A 58 6.70 -6.60 -31.21
C VAL A 58 6.59 -6.65 -29.69
N ARG A 59 6.66 -7.84 -29.08
CA ARG A 59 6.61 -8.01 -27.61
C ARG A 59 7.83 -7.37 -26.92
N LYS A 60 9.00 -7.44 -27.55
CA LYS A 60 10.18 -6.69 -27.10
C LYS A 60 9.95 -5.18 -27.21
N GLY A 61 9.30 -4.72 -28.28
CA GLY A 61 8.87 -3.33 -28.45
C GLY A 61 7.89 -2.88 -27.37
N ILE A 62 6.90 -3.69 -27.00
CA ILE A 62 5.96 -3.41 -25.90
C ILE A 62 6.72 -3.28 -24.56
N LEU A 63 7.69 -4.15 -24.30
CA LEU A 63 8.52 -4.06 -23.10
C LEU A 63 9.38 -2.79 -23.10
N ALA A 64 9.94 -2.42 -24.25
CA ALA A 64 10.70 -1.18 -24.41
C ALA A 64 9.80 0.06 -24.18
N PHE A 65 8.58 0.06 -24.71
CA PHE A 65 7.56 1.09 -24.44
C PHE A 65 7.22 1.20 -22.94
N ALA A 66 7.00 0.07 -22.27
CA ALA A 66 6.71 0.06 -20.83
C ALA A 66 7.84 0.71 -20.02
N LEU A 67 9.10 0.49 -20.42
CA LEU A 67 10.28 1.07 -19.79
C LEU A 67 10.58 2.51 -20.23
N GLY A 68 9.83 3.07 -21.18
CA GLY A 68 10.03 4.42 -21.72
C GLY A 68 11.12 4.54 -22.79
N HIS A 69 11.61 3.41 -23.33
CA HIS A 69 12.53 3.39 -24.47
C HIS A 69 11.75 3.50 -25.78
N PHE A 70 11.16 4.67 -26.03
CA PHE A 70 10.22 4.87 -27.15
C PHE A 70 10.83 4.67 -28.53
N SER A 71 12.08 5.10 -28.74
CA SER A 71 12.81 4.90 -30.01
C SER A 71 13.00 3.41 -30.32
N ASP A 72 13.41 2.61 -29.33
CA ASP A 72 13.60 1.17 -29.49
C ASP A 72 12.25 0.47 -29.74
N ALA A 73 11.19 0.95 -29.09
CA ALA A 73 9.84 0.44 -29.27
C ALA A 73 9.32 0.69 -30.70
N GLU A 74 9.50 1.90 -31.22
CA GLU A 74 9.11 2.28 -32.58
C GLU A 74 9.85 1.46 -33.64
N GLU A 75 11.17 1.26 -33.50
CA GLU A 75 11.93 0.40 -34.43
C GLU A 75 11.48 -1.08 -34.39
N ALA A 76 10.99 -1.50 -33.21
CA ALA A 76 10.52 -2.86 -32.99
C ALA A 76 9.14 -3.13 -33.62
N ILE A 77 8.27 -2.11 -33.68
CA ILE A 77 6.86 -2.23 -34.07
C ILE A 77 6.68 -1.78 -35.53
N ASP A 78 6.36 -2.72 -36.42
CA ASP A 78 6.06 -2.40 -37.81
C ASP A 78 4.59 -1.94 -37.95
N GLY A 79 4.35 -0.68 -38.34
CA GLY A 79 2.99 -0.11 -38.48
C GLY A 79 2.13 -0.70 -39.62
N THR A 80 2.27 -1.98 -39.93
CA THR A 80 1.63 -2.67 -41.04
C THR A 80 0.21 -3.13 -40.71
N ASP A 81 -0.01 -3.62 -39.48
CA ASP A 81 -1.31 -4.11 -39.01
C ASP A 81 -2.01 -3.14 -38.04
N ALA A 82 -3.31 -3.35 -37.81
CA ALA A 82 -4.12 -2.47 -36.95
C ALA A 82 -3.63 -2.48 -35.48
N TYR A 83 -3.06 -3.59 -35.02
CA TYR A 83 -2.57 -3.74 -33.66
C TYR A 83 -1.30 -2.92 -33.44
N ASN A 84 -0.33 -3.02 -34.35
CA ASN A 84 0.91 -2.27 -34.32
C ASN A 84 0.66 -0.76 -34.53
N GLN A 85 -0.33 -0.40 -35.35
CA GLN A 85 -0.82 0.98 -35.42
C GLN A 85 -1.35 1.48 -34.07
N ALA A 86 -2.07 0.65 -33.30
CA ALA A 86 -2.49 1.01 -31.95
C ALA A 86 -1.31 1.17 -30.98
N LEU A 87 -0.28 0.32 -31.09
CA LEU A 87 0.94 0.44 -30.28
C LEU A 87 1.74 1.71 -30.57
N LEU A 88 1.89 2.07 -31.86
CA LEU A 88 2.48 3.35 -32.26
C LEU A 88 1.66 4.51 -31.69
N GLY A 89 0.33 4.43 -31.77
CA GLY A 89 -0.57 5.41 -31.15
C GLY A 89 -0.30 5.59 -29.65
N LEU A 90 -0.09 4.50 -28.90
CA LEU A 90 0.27 4.56 -27.47
C LEU A 90 1.64 5.21 -27.24
N ILE A 91 2.62 4.95 -28.11
CA ILE A 91 3.96 5.58 -28.03
C ILE A 91 3.83 7.10 -28.21
N TYR A 92 3.20 7.54 -29.29
CA TYR A 92 3.03 8.97 -29.59
C TYR A 92 2.15 9.68 -28.54
N HIS A 93 1.16 8.99 -27.98
CA HIS A 93 0.34 9.51 -26.88
C HIS A 93 1.18 9.81 -25.64
N GLU A 94 2.09 8.90 -25.27
CA GLU A 94 3.00 9.08 -24.13
C GLU A 94 4.10 10.11 -24.38
N LEU A 95 4.47 10.34 -25.64
CA LEU A 95 5.36 11.44 -26.05
C LEU A 95 4.66 12.82 -26.01
N GLY A 96 3.33 12.85 -25.88
CA GLY A 96 2.53 14.08 -25.96
C GLY A 96 2.26 14.56 -27.39
N GLU A 97 2.61 13.76 -28.39
CA GLU A 97 2.38 14.04 -29.81
C GLU A 97 0.97 13.58 -30.20
N TYR A 98 -0.04 14.25 -29.65
CA TYR A 98 -1.44 13.82 -29.76
C TYR A 98 -1.99 13.81 -31.19
N ALA A 99 -1.42 14.62 -32.09
CA ALA A 99 -1.79 14.63 -33.51
C ALA A 99 -1.41 13.33 -34.22
N ASP A 100 -0.20 12.82 -33.95
CA ASP A 100 0.29 11.56 -34.52
C ASP A 100 -0.35 10.36 -33.81
N ALA A 101 -0.56 10.45 -32.50
CA ALA A 101 -1.36 9.46 -31.78
C ALA A 101 -2.76 9.29 -32.40
N LYS A 102 -3.43 10.41 -32.73
CA LYS A 102 -4.74 10.41 -33.40
C LYS A 102 -4.71 9.70 -34.76
N THR A 103 -3.71 9.95 -35.61
CA THR A 103 -3.64 9.33 -36.94
C THR A 103 -3.43 7.83 -36.84
N HIS A 104 -2.55 7.39 -35.95
CA HIS A 104 -2.29 5.99 -35.65
C HIS A 104 -3.53 5.28 -35.08
N PHE A 105 -4.19 5.84 -34.06
CA PHE A 105 -5.39 5.23 -33.48
C PHE A 105 -6.59 5.24 -34.44
N THR A 106 -6.75 6.27 -35.26
CA THR A 106 -7.81 6.30 -36.30
C THR A 106 -7.61 5.19 -37.33
N THR A 107 -6.36 4.89 -37.67
CA THR A 107 -6.01 3.80 -38.58
C THR A 107 -6.25 2.45 -37.93
N ALA A 108 -5.81 2.29 -36.68
CA ALA A 108 -6.03 1.07 -35.89
C ALA A 108 -7.53 0.76 -35.70
N ALA A 109 -8.35 1.78 -35.41
CA ALA A 109 -9.78 1.65 -35.16
C ALA A 109 -10.59 1.04 -36.32
N LYS A 110 -10.03 1.00 -37.54
CA LYS A 110 -10.66 0.34 -38.70
C LYS A 110 -10.63 -1.18 -38.60
N GLY A 111 -9.58 -1.75 -38.00
CA GLY A 111 -9.40 -3.20 -37.85
C GLY A 111 -9.51 -3.70 -36.41
N MET A 112 -9.41 -2.80 -35.43
CA MET A 112 -9.43 -3.10 -34.00
C MET A 112 -10.36 -2.09 -33.29
N PRO A 113 -11.65 -2.40 -33.11
CA PRO A 113 -12.62 -1.48 -32.51
C PRO A 113 -12.22 -0.98 -31.12
N GLU A 114 -11.46 -1.77 -30.36
CA GLU A 114 -10.93 -1.44 -29.03
C GLU A 114 -9.99 -0.23 -29.07
N ALA A 115 -9.30 0.02 -30.19
CA ALA A 115 -8.44 1.19 -30.36
C ALA A 115 -9.21 2.52 -30.34
N LYS A 116 -10.55 2.50 -30.50
CA LYS A 116 -11.38 3.71 -30.36
C LYS A 116 -11.38 4.26 -28.93
N VAL A 117 -11.24 3.39 -27.92
CA VAL A 117 -11.12 3.83 -26.52
C VAL A 117 -9.86 4.68 -26.38
N GLU A 118 -8.73 4.20 -26.90
CA GLU A 118 -7.46 4.93 -26.86
C GLU A 118 -7.48 6.20 -27.74
N LEU A 119 -8.17 6.16 -28.88
CA LEU A 119 -8.39 7.36 -29.70
C LEU A 119 -9.08 8.47 -28.91
N VAL A 120 -10.17 8.15 -28.20
CA VAL A 120 -10.90 9.14 -27.40
C VAL A 120 -10.02 9.66 -26.26
N ARG A 121 -9.25 8.79 -25.58
CA ARG A 121 -8.28 9.20 -24.55
C ARG A 121 -7.28 10.22 -25.12
N ALA A 122 -6.66 9.93 -26.26
CA ALA A 122 -5.71 10.81 -26.91
C ALA A 122 -6.32 12.14 -27.36
N LEU A 123 -7.55 12.13 -27.86
CA LEU A 123 -8.27 13.35 -28.26
C LEU A 123 -8.59 14.25 -27.06
N LEU A 124 -9.01 13.67 -25.93
CA LEU A 124 -9.27 14.42 -24.70
C LEU A 124 -7.98 14.99 -24.11
N ASP A 125 -6.88 14.24 -24.11
CA ASP A 125 -5.58 14.72 -23.62
C ASP A 125 -4.98 15.81 -24.53
N GLY A 126 -5.28 15.76 -25.83
CA GLY A 126 -4.92 16.79 -26.80
C GLY A 126 -5.91 17.97 -26.89
N ASP A 127 -6.86 18.09 -25.95
CA ASP A 127 -7.89 19.15 -25.90
C ASP A 127 -8.78 19.25 -27.16
N GLN A 128 -8.96 18.14 -27.88
CA GLN A 128 -9.80 18.03 -29.07
C GLN A 128 -11.21 17.53 -28.72
N VAL A 129 -11.93 18.29 -27.89
CA VAL A 129 -13.21 17.91 -27.26
C VAL A 129 -14.29 17.51 -28.29
N GLU A 130 -14.44 18.25 -29.40
CA GLU A 130 -15.45 17.96 -30.42
C GLU A 130 -15.18 16.64 -31.17
N ASP A 131 -13.90 16.37 -31.46
CA ASP A 131 -13.51 15.13 -32.14
C ASP A 131 -13.61 13.94 -31.18
N ALA A 132 -13.29 14.15 -29.89
CA ALA A 132 -13.47 13.15 -28.84
C ALA A 132 -14.95 12.74 -28.72
N GLU A 133 -15.88 13.69 -28.75
CA GLU A 133 -17.32 13.40 -28.71
C GLU A 133 -17.78 12.55 -29.91
N LYS A 134 -17.32 12.89 -31.12
CA LYS A 134 -17.64 12.11 -32.33
C LYS A 134 -17.06 10.70 -32.25
N ALA A 135 -15.81 10.57 -31.79
CA ALA A 135 -15.15 9.28 -31.65
C ALA A 135 -15.84 8.41 -30.58
N LEU A 136 -16.26 9.02 -29.46
CA LEU A 136 -16.96 8.34 -28.37
C LEU A 136 -18.25 7.68 -28.83
N ALA A 137 -19.00 8.31 -29.75
CA ALA A 137 -20.22 7.72 -30.31
C ALA A 137 -19.98 6.32 -30.91
N GLY A 138 -18.79 6.07 -31.46
CA GLY A 138 -18.40 4.80 -32.07
C GLY A 138 -17.77 3.77 -31.13
N VAL A 139 -17.56 4.10 -29.84
CA VAL A 139 -17.03 3.18 -28.81
C VAL A 139 -18.14 2.22 -28.35
N ALA A 140 -17.81 0.95 -28.15
CA ALA A 140 -18.78 -0.04 -27.68
C ALA A 140 -19.33 0.33 -26.28
N ASP A 141 -20.56 -0.08 -26.00
CA ASP A 141 -21.13 0.13 -24.67
C ASP A 141 -20.37 -0.70 -23.61
N GLY A 142 -20.04 -0.07 -22.49
CA GLY A 142 -19.21 -0.66 -21.43
C GLY A 142 -18.74 0.39 -20.41
N ALA A 143 -18.02 -0.06 -19.38
CA ALA A 143 -17.51 0.82 -18.32
C ALA A 143 -16.52 1.86 -18.86
N ASP A 144 -15.58 1.45 -19.73
CA ASP A 144 -14.64 2.35 -20.40
C ASP A 144 -15.35 3.47 -21.18
N ARG A 145 -16.49 3.18 -21.82
CA ARG A 145 -17.26 4.20 -22.56
C ARG A 145 -17.86 5.24 -21.63
N GLU A 146 -18.47 4.80 -20.52
CA GLU A 146 -19.06 5.72 -19.53
C GLU A 146 -17.97 6.55 -18.85
N PHE A 147 -16.83 5.94 -18.54
CA PHE A 147 -15.66 6.66 -18.04
C PHE A 147 -15.21 7.76 -19.01
N LEU A 148 -15.10 7.46 -20.30
CA LEU A 148 -14.75 8.46 -21.31
C LEU A 148 -15.83 9.53 -21.51
N ALA A 149 -17.11 9.17 -21.34
CA ALA A 149 -18.20 10.14 -21.33
C ALA A 149 -18.08 11.10 -20.14
N GLY A 150 -17.68 10.61 -18.97
CA GLY A 150 -17.40 11.42 -17.80
C GLY A 150 -16.26 12.40 -18.03
N ARG A 151 -15.12 11.92 -18.57
CA ARG A 151 -13.99 12.77 -18.94
C ARG A 151 -14.36 13.84 -19.98
N LEU A 152 -15.18 13.48 -20.96
CA LEU A 152 -15.68 14.42 -21.96
C LEU A 152 -16.59 15.49 -21.34
N ALA A 153 -17.44 15.11 -20.37
CA ALA A 153 -18.28 16.05 -19.65
C ALA A 153 -17.45 17.02 -18.80
N GLU A 154 -16.38 16.55 -18.14
CA GLU A 154 -15.43 17.42 -17.43
C GLU A 154 -14.74 18.41 -18.37
N ALA A 155 -14.28 17.94 -19.54
CA ALA A 155 -13.65 18.81 -20.54
C ALA A 155 -14.62 19.90 -21.05
N LYS A 156 -15.93 19.64 -21.00
CA LYS A 156 -16.99 20.62 -21.34
C LYS A 156 -17.42 21.49 -20.16
N GLY A 157 -16.84 21.32 -18.97
CA GLY A 157 -17.22 22.02 -17.75
C GLY A 157 -18.54 21.53 -17.13
N ASN A 158 -19.05 20.36 -17.53
CA ASN A 158 -20.27 19.78 -16.99
C ASN A 158 -19.96 18.77 -15.87
N THR A 159 -19.73 19.28 -14.66
CA THR A 159 -19.40 18.46 -13.48
C THR A 159 -20.50 17.47 -13.12
N GLU A 160 -21.78 17.87 -13.14
CA GLU A 160 -22.90 16.97 -12.83
C GLU A 160 -23.01 15.81 -13.82
N GLY A 161 -22.80 16.11 -15.11
CA GLY A 161 -22.76 15.07 -16.15
C GLY A 161 -21.58 14.12 -15.98
N ALA A 162 -20.43 14.63 -15.54
CA ALA A 162 -19.25 13.83 -15.27
C ALA A 162 -19.47 12.84 -14.12
N ILE A 163 -20.02 13.31 -12.99
CA ILE A 163 -20.33 12.47 -11.82
C ILE A 163 -21.24 11.31 -12.25
N LYS A 164 -22.36 11.59 -12.92
CA LYS A 164 -23.31 10.56 -13.38
C LYS A 164 -22.67 9.52 -14.31
N ALA A 165 -21.78 9.96 -15.19
CA ALA A 165 -21.10 9.07 -16.11
C ALA A 165 -20.05 8.20 -15.40
N TYR A 166 -19.34 8.74 -14.40
CA TYR A 166 -18.43 7.94 -13.57
C TYR A 166 -19.17 6.95 -12.66
N GLU A 167 -20.30 7.33 -12.09
CA GLU A 167 -21.20 6.42 -11.37
C GLU A 167 -21.66 5.29 -12.29
N ALA A 168 -22.12 5.59 -13.50
CA ALA A 168 -22.52 4.59 -14.50
C ALA A 168 -21.37 3.67 -14.93
N ALA A 169 -20.13 4.16 -14.96
CA ALA A 169 -18.95 3.33 -15.21
C ALA A 169 -18.74 2.32 -14.07
N LEU A 170 -18.86 2.77 -12.82
CA LEU A 170 -18.69 1.94 -11.62
C LEU A 170 -19.86 0.98 -11.39
N GLU A 171 -21.08 1.31 -11.83
CA GLU A 171 -22.20 0.37 -11.84
C GLU A 171 -21.93 -0.82 -12.79
N LYS A 172 -21.28 -0.57 -13.93
CA LYS A 172 -20.90 -1.62 -14.90
C LYS A 172 -19.67 -2.40 -14.45
N GLU A 173 -18.68 -1.71 -13.88
CA GLU A 173 -17.44 -2.30 -13.38
C GLU A 173 -17.03 -1.63 -12.06
N PRO A 174 -17.41 -2.21 -10.90
CA PRO A 174 -17.14 -1.62 -9.58
C PRO A 174 -15.66 -1.40 -9.27
N GLU A 175 -14.78 -2.16 -9.92
CA GLU A 175 -13.33 -2.09 -9.76
C GLU A 175 -12.66 -1.19 -10.82
N HIS A 176 -13.42 -0.35 -11.56
CA HIS A 176 -12.86 0.55 -12.56
C HIS A 176 -12.11 1.73 -11.92
N VAL A 177 -10.83 1.49 -11.59
CA VAL A 177 -9.95 2.38 -10.80
C VAL A 177 -9.91 3.82 -11.33
N GLU A 178 -9.87 4.01 -12.64
CA GLU A 178 -9.76 5.35 -13.22
C GLU A 178 -11.06 6.15 -13.03
N ALA A 179 -12.21 5.49 -12.99
CA ALA A 179 -13.51 6.12 -12.76
C ALA A 179 -13.70 6.43 -11.28
N ALA A 180 -13.36 5.48 -10.40
CA ALA A 180 -13.35 5.68 -8.95
C ALA A 180 -12.45 6.88 -8.58
N PHE A 181 -11.25 6.96 -9.15
CA PHE A 181 -10.36 8.08 -8.89
C PHE A 181 -10.94 9.43 -9.32
N GLN A 182 -11.46 9.54 -10.55
CA GLN A 182 -12.01 10.82 -11.03
C GLN A 182 -13.27 11.22 -10.27
N LEU A 183 -14.13 10.26 -9.95
CA LEU A 183 -15.30 10.51 -9.11
C LEU A 183 -14.90 10.98 -7.71
N GLY A 184 -13.92 10.33 -7.08
CA GLY A 184 -13.35 10.76 -5.80
C GLY A 184 -12.81 12.20 -5.86
N VAL A 185 -12.06 12.55 -6.91
CA VAL A 185 -11.56 13.92 -7.13
C VAL A 185 -12.68 14.95 -7.27
N LEU A 186 -13.76 14.60 -7.97
CA LEU A 186 -14.91 15.50 -8.12
C LEU A 186 -15.68 15.68 -6.80
N LEU A 187 -15.88 14.61 -6.04
CA LEU A 187 -16.56 14.62 -4.75
C LEU A 187 -15.78 15.42 -3.70
N ASP A 188 -14.47 15.20 -3.64
CA ASP A 188 -13.51 15.96 -2.83
C ASP A 188 -13.61 17.48 -3.14
N ARG A 189 -13.61 17.85 -4.43
CA ARG A 189 -13.77 19.26 -4.85
C ARG A 189 -15.10 19.90 -4.47
N ILE A 190 -16.18 19.13 -4.34
CA ILE A 190 -17.48 19.64 -3.89
C ILE A 190 -17.68 19.54 -2.37
N GLY A 191 -16.70 18.99 -1.64
CA GLY A 191 -16.68 18.87 -0.18
C GLY A 191 -17.42 17.64 0.36
N ASP A 192 -17.64 16.62 -0.47
CA ASP A 192 -18.18 15.32 -0.02
C ASP A 192 -17.02 14.35 0.28
N ASP A 193 -16.29 14.66 1.35
CA ASP A 193 -15.07 13.97 1.76
C ASP A 193 -15.33 12.51 2.14
N ASP A 194 -16.50 12.21 2.70
CA ASP A 194 -16.86 10.84 3.11
C ASP A 194 -16.97 9.93 1.89
N MET A 195 -17.71 10.36 0.86
CA MET A 195 -17.82 9.60 -0.40
C MET A 195 -16.49 9.57 -1.17
N ALA A 196 -15.71 10.67 -1.13
CA ALA A 196 -14.39 10.71 -1.76
C ALA A 196 -13.42 9.68 -1.14
N LEU A 197 -13.41 9.53 0.19
CA LEU A 197 -12.63 8.50 0.87
C LEU A 197 -13.01 7.09 0.42
N GLU A 198 -14.29 6.80 0.23
CA GLU A 198 -14.74 5.48 -0.25
C GLU A 198 -14.14 5.17 -1.62
N TYR A 199 -14.25 6.08 -2.58
CA TYR A 199 -13.71 5.86 -3.93
C TYR A 199 -12.19 5.88 -4.02
N TYR A 200 -11.51 6.69 -3.22
CA TYR A 200 -10.06 6.63 -3.11
C TYR A 200 -9.59 5.31 -2.45
N SER A 201 -10.37 4.75 -1.53
CA SER A 201 -10.08 3.43 -0.93
C SER A 201 -10.21 2.30 -1.95
N VAL A 202 -11.18 2.36 -2.86
CA VAL A 202 -11.27 1.42 -4.00
C VAL A 202 -9.99 1.44 -4.83
N CYS A 203 -9.42 2.63 -5.08
CA CYS A 203 -8.17 2.76 -5.82
C CYS A 203 -7.00 2.06 -5.10
N ALA A 204 -6.91 2.22 -3.78
CA ALA A 204 -5.88 1.58 -2.96
C ALA A 204 -6.05 0.06 -2.84
N ASP A 205 -7.25 -0.47 -3.10
CA ASP A 205 -7.59 -1.89 -2.97
C ASP A 205 -7.46 -2.69 -4.27
N VAL A 206 -7.93 -2.13 -5.39
CA VAL A 206 -7.98 -2.85 -6.66
C VAL A 206 -6.61 -2.87 -7.32
N HIS A 207 -5.89 -1.76 -7.20
CA HIS A 207 -4.62 -1.58 -7.89
C HIS A 207 -3.62 -0.90 -6.97
N PRO A 208 -2.91 -1.68 -6.13
CA PRO A 208 -1.88 -1.16 -5.22
C PRO A 208 -0.77 -0.34 -5.92
N HIS A 209 -0.64 -0.45 -7.24
CA HIS A 209 0.21 0.41 -8.09
C HIS A 209 -0.55 1.58 -8.74
N PHE A 210 -1.61 2.11 -8.13
CA PHE A 210 -2.30 3.33 -8.57
C PHE A 210 -2.01 4.45 -7.59
N VAL A 211 -0.75 4.91 -7.63
CA VAL A 211 -0.19 5.93 -6.73
C VAL A 211 -1.07 7.19 -6.61
N PRO A 212 -1.72 7.73 -7.67
CA PRO A 212 -2.57 8.90 -7.53
C PRO A 212 -3.71 8.72 -6.52
N GLY A 213 -4.39 7.58 -6.54
CA GLY A 213 -5.48 7.29 -5.61
C GLY A 213 -5.00 7.18 -4.17
N ILE A 214 -3.91 6.45 -3.93
CA ILE A 214 -3.32 6.28 -2.59
C ILE A 214 -2.80 7.62 -2.04
N THR A 215 -2.22 8.46 -2.91
CA THR A 215 -1.71 9.78 -2.51
C THR A 215 -2.85 10.71 -2.12
N ASN A 216 -3.93 10.76 -2.91
CA ASN A 216 -5.10 11.58 -2.58
C ASN A 216 -5.84 11.07 -1.35
N LEU A 217 -5.94 9.74 -1.17
CA LEU A 217 -6.44 9.13 0.06
C LEU A 217 -5.67 9.64 1.28
N GLY A 218 -4.34 9.62 1.21
CA GLY A 218 -3.48 10.09 2.29
C GLY A 218 -3.60 11.60 2.56
N ILE A 219 -3.75 12.42 1.52
CA ILE A 219 -3.99 13.87 1.65
C ILE A 219 -5.32 14.11 2.37
N LEU A 220 -6.39 13.45 1.93
CA LEU A 220 -7.71 13.61 2.52
C LEU A 220 -7.74 13.17 4.00
N TYR A 221 -7.04 12.09 4.35
CA TYR A 221 -6.84 11.72 5.76
C TYR A 221 -6.10 12.80 6.56
N GLU A 222 -5.11 13.47 5.98
CA GLU A 222 -4.38 14.56 6.64
C GLU A 222 -5.27 15.77 6.89
N GLU A 223 -6.07 16.15 5.89
CA GLU A 223 -7.06 17.24 5.98
C GLU A 223 -8.13 16.97 7.04
N ARG A 224 -8.51 15.71 7.25
CA ARG A 224 -9.40 15.26 8.34
C ARG A 224 -8.72 15.13 9.71
N GLY A 225 -7.41 15.36 9.80
CA GLY A 225 -6.63 15.21 11.03
C GLY A 225 -6.25 13.76 11.38
N GLU A 226 -6.56 12.80 10.51
CA GLU A 226 -6.24 11.37 10.66
C GLU A 226 -4.78 11.08 10.25
N SER A 227 -3.84 11.73 10.92
CA SER A 227 -2.42 11.73 10.53
C SER A 227 -1.80 10.32 10.46
N ASN A 228 -2.26 9.36 11.26
CA ASN A 228 -1.76 7.98 11.21
C ASN A 228 -2.18 7.26 9.92
N ALA A 229 -3.43 7.42 9.48
CA ALA A 229 -3.92 6.84 8.24
C ALA A 229 -3.21 7.46 7.02
N ALA A 230 -3.02 8.79 7.05
CA ALA A 230 -2.23 9.51 6.04
C ALA A 230 -0.79 8.98 5.95
N ILE A 231 -0.12 8.80 7.09
CA ILE A 231 1.24 8.22 7.15
C ILE A 231 1.27 6.83 6.50
N ASP A 232 0.29 5.99 6.77
CA ASP A 232 0.25 4.63 6.24
C ASP A 232 0.03 4.63 4.71
N CYS A 233 -0.81 5.52 4.17
CA CYS A 233 -0.94 5.76 2.72
C CYS A 233 0.38 6.20 2.06
N PHE A 234 1.06 7.20 2.63
CA PHE A 234 2.34 7.66 2.06
C PHE A 234 3.44 6.60 2.18
N ARG A 235 3.40 5.77 3.23
CA ARG A 235 4.30 4.62 3.36
C ARG A 235 4.07 3.58 2.25
N GLN A 236 2.83 3.37 1.82
CA GLN A 236 2.52 2.49 0.69
C GLN A 236 3.10 3.00 -0.62
N VAL A 237 2.97 4.30 -0.91
CA VAL A 237 3.60 4.90 -2.11
C VAL A 237 5.11 4.70 -2.09
N LEU A 238 5.75 4.97 -0.95
CA LEU A 238 7.19 4.83 -0.77
C LEU A 238 7.68 3.37 -0.79
N ALA A 239 6.77 2.41 -0.63
CA ALA A 239 7.08 1.01 -0.77
C ALA A 239 7.42 0.60 -2.20
N TYR A 240 6.78 1.23 -3.19
CA TYR A 240 7.00 1.00 -4.61
C TYR A 240 8.07 1.93 -5.16
N ASN A 241 8.07 3.17 -4.68
CA ASN A 241 9.09 4.15 -5.03
C ASN A 241 9.65 4.84 -3.77
N PRO A 242 10.72 4.27 -3.16
CA PRO A 242 11.33 4.84 -1.95
C PRO A 242 11.87 6.26 -2.10
N ARG A 243 12.07 6.72 -3.35
CA ARG A 243 12.60 8.05 -3.67
C ARG A 243 11.54 9.00 -4.22
N ASP A 244 10.25 8.66 -4.10
CA ASP A 244 9.19 9.58 -4.49
C ASP A 244 9.25 10.84 -3.62
N ARG A 245 9.68 11.95 -4.23
CA ARG A 245 9.88 13.22 -3.54
C ARG A 245 8.59 13.78 -2.96
N ARG A 246 7.46 13.59 -3.66
CA ARG A 246 6.16 14.10 -3.22
C ARG A 246 5.69 13.30 -2.00
N ALA A 247 5.75 11.97 -2.07
CA ALA A 247 5.37 11.12 -0.94
C ALA A 247 6.28 11.31 0.28
N LEU A 248 7.60 11.53 0.09
CA LEU A 248 8.51 11.86 1.19
C LEU A 248 8.16 13.19 1.86
N MET A 249 7.76 14.20 1.09
CA MET A 249 7.31 15.50 1.61
C MET A 249 6.01 15.33 2.40
N LEU A 250 4.98 14.73 1.80
CA LEU A 250 3.69 14.48 2.43
C LEU A 250 3.81 13.63 3.70
N LEU A 251 4.71 12.64 3.72
CA LEU A 251 5.01 11.84 4.91
C LEU A 251 5.63 12.68 6.03
N ARG A 252 6.50 13.64 5.71
CA ARG A 252 7.09 14.56 6.71
C ARG A 252 6.03 15.49 7.27
N ASP A 253 5.15 15.99 6.41
CA ASP A 253 4.06 16.89 6.81
C ASP A 253 3.09 16.14 7.72
N ALA A 254 2.58 14.96 7.32
CA ALA A 254 1.70 14.14 8.15
C ALA A 254 2.35 13.70 9.48
N LYS A 255 3.65 13.38 9.50
CA LYS A 255 4.37 13.10 10.76
C LYS A 255 4.46 14.33 11.66
N SER A 256 4.61 15.52 11.08
CA SER A 256 4.67 16.78 11.82
C SER A 256 3.29 17.17 12.35
N SER A 257 2.23 17.02 11.54
CA SER A 257 0.83 17.19 11.94
C SER A 257 0.48 16.24 13.09
N ARG A 258 0.91 14.97 13.04
CA ARG A 258 0.80 14.03 14.16
C ARG A 258 1.51 14.53 15.43
N THR A 259 2.65 15.19 15.30
CA THR A 259 3.37 15.77 16.44
C THR A 259 2.71 17.06 16.95
N MET A 260 2.00 17.83 16.11
CA MET A 260 1.24 19.03 16.53
C MET A 260 -0.14 18.73 17.13
N TYR A 261 -0.81 17.68 16.67
CA TYR A 261 -2.03 17.14 17.30
C TYR A 261 -1.61 16.21 18.44
N TYR A 262 -1.06 16.83 19.48
CA TYR A 262 -0.68 16.20 20.75
C TYR A 262 -1.91 15.56 21.42
N ASP A 263 -1.92 14.23 21.57
CA ASP A 263 -2.83 13.59 22.51
C ASP A 263 -2.30 13.85 23.93
N GLU A 264 -2.86 14.85 24.62
CA GLU A 264 -2.55 15.16 26.03
C GLU A 264 -2.59 13.91 26.91
N ARG A 265 -3.40 12.91 26.55
CA ARG A 265 -3.51 11.66 27.29
C ARG A 265 -2.23 10.82 27.19
N GLU A 266 -1.66 10.68 25.99
CA GLU A 266 -0.42 9.93 25.80
C GLU A 266 0.78 10.63 26.45
N GLU A 267 0.83 11.97 26.43
CA GLU A 267 1.87 12.70 27.14
C GLU A 267 1.70 12.59 28.65
N ARG A 268 0.48 12.74 29.19
CA ARG A 268 0.21 12.46 30.62
C ARG A 268 0.60 11.04 31.01
N GLU A 269 0.37 10.06 30.13
CA GLU A 269 0.79 8.67 30.36
C GLU A 269 2.31 8.51 30.25
N ARG A 270 2.98 9.15 29.28
CA ARG A 270 4.45 9.18 29.14
C ARG A 270 5.12 9.89 30.32
N GLU A 271 4.64 11.06 30.71
CA GLU A 271 5.10 11.82 31.88
C GLU A 271 4.86 11.04 33.17
N ARG A 272 3.67 10.42 33.33
CA ARG A 272 3.37 9.54 34.46
C ARG A 272 4.34 8.36 34.49
N MET A 273 4.62 7.76 33.33
CA MET A 273 5.56 6.65 33.20
C MET A 273 7.00 7.09 33.49
N GLU A 274 7.44 8.23 32.97
CA GLU A 274 8.77 8.80 33.24
C GLU A 274 8.94 9.12 34.72
N LYS A 275 7.89 9.66 35.36
CA LYS A 275 7.86 9.89 36.80
C LYS A 275 7.96 8.58 37.59
N ILE A 276 7.26 7.53 37.16
CA ILE A 276 7.36 6.20 37.75
C ILE A 276 8.80 5.67 37.62
N MET A 277 9.40 5.76 36.44
CA MET A 277 10.77 5.29 36.17
C MET A 277 11.81 5.96 37.07
N ARG A 278 11.65 7.26 37.34
CA ARG A 278 12.54 8.04 38.21
C ARG A 278 12.25 7.86 39.71
N THR A 279 11.15 7.20 40.08
CA THR A 279 10.76 7.05 41.49
C THR A 279 11.76 6.12 42.20
N PRO A 280 12.41 6.58 43.27
CA PRO A 280 13.33 5.75 44.05
C PRO A 280 12.61 4.57 44.71
N VAL A 281 13.25 3.40 44.71
CA VAL A 281 12.70 2.19 45.35
C VAL A 281 12.63 2.34 46.89
N ASN A 282 13.39 3.28 47.45
CA ASN A 282 13.39 3.57 48.88
C ASN A 282 12.13 4.29 49.37
N ASP A 283 11.36 4.91 48.48
CA ASP A 283 10.10 5.59 48.82
C ASP A 283 8.99 4.60 49.17
N PHE A 284 9.24 3.29 49.02
CA PHE A 284 8.30 2.23 49.30
C PHE A 284 8.58 1.52 50.63
N GLU A 285 7.49 1.10 51.28
CA GLU A 285 7.49 0.28 52.50
C GLU A 285 7.89 -1.16 52.17
N LEU A 286 9.19 -1.36 51.97
CA LEU A 286 9.81 -2.66 51.80
C LEU A 286 10.49 -3.09 53.10
N SER A 287 10.56 -4.41 53.33
CA SER A 287 11.31 -4.93 54.46
C SER A 287 12.80 -4.56 54.34
N VAL A 288 13.48 -4.45 55.49
CA VAL A 288 14.93 -4.15 55.54
C VAL A 288 15.74 -5.16 54.70
N ARG A 289 15.28 -6.41 54.63
CA ARG A 289 15.87 -7.47 53.80
C ARG A 289 15.74 -7.14 52.31
N SER A 290 14.53 -6.86 51.84
CA SER A 290 14.24 -6.55 50.44
C SER A 290 15.01 -5.30 49.99
N ARG A 291 15.05 -4.24 50.82
CA ARG A 291 15.81 -3.01 50.53
C ARG A 291 17.32 -3.25 50.43
N ASN A 292 17.90 -4.00 51.37
CA ASN A 292 19.33 -4.30 51.36
C ASN A 292 19.74 -5.20 50.19
N CYS A 293 18.85 -6.07 49.71
CA CYS A 293 19.10 -6.86 48.52
C CYS A 293 19.02 -6.02 47.24
N LEU A 294 18.01 -5.16 47.08
CA LEU A 294 17.87 -4.29 45.91
C LEU A 294 19.06 -3.32 45.79
N ALA A 295 19.53 -2.75 46.91
CA ALA A 295 20.72 -1.92 46.93
C ALA A 295 22.00 -2.68 46.51
N LYS A 296 22.15 -3.96 46.92
CA LYS A 296 23.27 -4.82 46.50
C LYS A 296 23.20 -5.23 45.03
N MET A 297 22.00 -5.27 44.45
CA MET A 297 21.75 -5.49 43.03
C MET A 297 21.91 -4.21 42.19
N ASN A 298 22.31 -3.09 42.81
CA ASN A 298 22.44 -1.78 42.16
C ASN A 298 21.10 -1.25 41.58
N ILE A 299 19.98 -1.60 42.21
CA ILE A 299 18.63 -1.20 41.82
C ILE A 299 18.21 -0.04 42.73
N PHE A 300 18.14 1.16 42.18
CA PHE A 300 17.80 2.35 42.97
C PHE A 300 16.47 2.98 42.56
N THR A 301 16.04 2.76 41.32
CA THR A 301 14.78 3.29 40.78
C THR A 301 13.82 2.18 40.40
N LEU A 302 12.52 2.51 40.31
CA LEU A 302 11.57 1.58 39.71
C LEU A 302 11.98 1.25 38.27
N GLY A 303 12.56 2.19 37.52
CA GLY A 303 13.07 1.91 36.18
C GLY A 303 14.09 0.77 36.13
N ASP A 304 15.02 0.73 37.10
CA ASP A 304 16.01 -0.36 37.22
C ASP A 304 15.34 -1.68 37.62
N LEU A 305 14.35 -1.60 38.52
CA LEU A 305 13.62 -2.75 39.04
C LEU A 305 12.80 -3.44 37.95
N LEU A 306 12.18 -2.64 37.08
CA LEU A 306 11.32 -3.11 35.99
C LEU A 306 12.10 -3.72 34.82
N LYS A 307 13.44 -3.58 34.80
CA LYS A 307 14.32 -4.21 33.81
C LYS A 307 14.77 -5.61 34.21
N ILE A 308 14.58 -6.00 35.46
CA ILE A 308 15.09 -7.25 36.03
C ILE A 308 13.95 -8.27 36.16
N THR A 309 14.25 -9.51 35.83
CA THR A 309 13.29 -10.62 35.90
C THR A 309 13.23 -11.28 37.28
N GLU A 310 12.16 -12.02 37.53
CA GLU A 310 11.98 -12.77 38.77
C GLU A 310 13.07 -13.82 38.99
N GLN A 311 13.51 -14.47 37.91
CA GLN A 311 14.56 -15.48 37.94
C GLN A 311 15.92 -14.87 38.27
N GLU A 312 16.23 -13.70 37.70
CA GLU A 312 17.45 -12.96 38.03
C GLU A 312 17.44 -12.53 39.49
N MET A 313 16.32 -12.01 40.01
CA MET A 313 16.19 -11.69 41.44
C MET A 313 16.41 -12.90 42.35
N LEU A 314 15.80 -14.05 42.03
CA LEU A 314 15.95 -15.29 42.81
C LEU A 314 17.34 -15.92 42.70
N SER A 315 18.11 -15.59 41.65
CA SER A 315 19.48 -16.08 41.49
C SER A 315 20.48 -15.38 42.44
N TYR A 316 20.11 -14.23 43.02
CA TYR A 316 20.99 -13.50 43.92
C TYR A 316 21.05 -14.13 45.32
N LYS A 317 22.28 -14.26 45.82
CA LYS A 317 22.56 -14.80 47.16
C LYS A 317 21.87 -13.96 48.25
N ASN A 318 21.01 -14.61 49.02
CA ASN A 318 20.18 -14.04 50.10
C ASN A 318 18.92 -13.27 49.67
N PHE A 319 18.50 -13.35 48.40
CA PHE A 319 17.16 -12.94 47.98
C PHE A 319 16.21 -14.15 48.02
N GLY A 320 15.19 -14.09 48.88
CA GLY A 320 14.26 -15.21 49.10
C GLY A 320 12.87 -14.96 48.51
N GLU A 321 12.06 -16.01 48.44
CA GLU A 321 10.68 -15.96 47.93
C GLU A 321 9.80 -14.92 48.64
N THR A 322 10.03 -14.70 49.93
CA THR A 322 9.31 -13.68 50.72
C THR A 322 9.63 -12.26 50.27
N SER A 323 10.90 -11.95 49.98
CA SER A 323 11.32 -10.67 49.42
C SER A 323 10.82 -10.45 47.98
N LEU A 324 10.78 -11.53 47.18
CA LEU A 324 10.20 -11.46 45.84
C LEU A 324 8.70 -11.15 45.89
N LYS A 325 7.97 -11.78 46.82
CA LYS A 325 6.52 -11.57 47.00
C LYS A 325 6.22 -10.11 47.39
N GLU A 326 6.98 -9.55 48.33
CA GLU A 326 6.87 -8.13 48.73
C GLU A 326 7.09 -7.17 47.54
N VAL A 327 8.12 -7.42 46.72
CA VAL A 327 8.42 -6.61 45.53
C VAL A 327 7.31 -6.71 44.48
N LYS A 328 6.75 -7.91 44.27
CA LYS A 328 5.62 -8.13 43.35
C LYS A 328 4.34 -7.45 43.81
N GLU A 329 4.02 -7.53 45.10
CA GLU A 329 2.83 -6.88 45.65
C GLU A 329 2.92 -5.34 45.51
N MET A 330 4.10 -4.78 45.75
CA MET A 330 4.36 -3.34 45.55
C MET A 330 4.17 -2.91 44.09
N LEU A 331 4.67 -3.68 43.13
CA LEU A 331 4.51 -3.40 41.70
C LEU A 331 3.06 -3.60 41.23
N ALA A 332 2.40 -4.66 41.70
CA ALA A 332 1.02 -4.98 41.37
C ALA A 332 0.04 -3.89 41.85
N ALA A 333 0.28 -3.29 43.01
CA ALA A 333 -0.51 -2.15 43.52
C ALA A 333 -0.49 -0.92 42.60
N ARG A 334 0.42 -0.88 41.61
CA ARG A 334 0.60 0.20 40.64
C ARG A 334 0.42 -0.24 39.19
N ASN A 335 -0.10 -1.45 38.96
CA ASN A 335 -0.23 -2.07 37.64
C ASN A 335 1.11 -2.24 36.89
N LEU A 336 2.20 -2.45 37.63
CA LEU A 336 3.54 -2.68 37.07
C LEU A 336 3.98 -4.13 37.27
N ARG A 337 4.93 -4.61 36.45
CA ARG A 337 5.47 -5.99 36.55
C ARG A 337 6.98 -6.02 36.29
N LEU A 338 7.67 -6.95 36.94
CA LEU A 338 9.11 -7.20 36.71
C LEU A 338 9.39 -7.60 35.25
N GLY A 339 10.50 -7.12 34.70
CA GLY A 339 10.94 -7.41 33.33
C GLY A 339 10.17 -6.69 32.20
N MET A 340 9.35 -5.68 32.50
CA MET A 340 8.49 -5.03 31.49
C MET A 340 9.21 -4.05 30.53
N PHE A 341 10.46 -3.66 30.80
CA PHE A 341 11.20 -2.63 30.05
C PHE A 341 12.59 -3.05 29.56
N ARG A 342 12.77 -4.32 29.21
CA ARG A 342 14.00 -4.78 28.55
C ARG A 342 13.99 -4.25 27.11
N ASP A 343 14.96 -3.39 26.76
CA ASP A 343 15.14 -2.84 25.41
C ASP A 343 15.27 -3.97 24.39
N GLY A 344 14.48 -3.91 23.31
CA GLY A 344 14.62 -4.65 22.04
C GLY A 344 14.90 -6.15 22.14
N GLU A 345 13.93 -6.98 21.74
CA GLU A 345 14.06 -8.46 21.67
C GLU A 345 13.98 -9.18 23.03
N GLU A 346 12.79 -9.13 23.63
CA GLU A 346 12.12 -10.24 24.33
C GLU A 346 10.98 -9.60 25.12
N ARG A 347 9.86 -9.27 24.45
CA ARG A 347 8.58 -9.48 25.15
C ARG A 347 8.66 -10.95 25.55
N SER A 348 8.89 -11.25 26.82
CA SER A 348 8.69 -12.61 27.32
C SER A 348 7.22 -12.90 27.02
N ILE A 349 6.98 -13.55 25.89
CA ILE A 349 5.65 -13.83 25.38
C ILE A 349 4.95 -14.55 26.53
N SER A 350 3.95 -13.90 27.13
CA SER A 350 3.25 -14.51 28.27
C SER A 350 2.70 -15.86 27.79
N LYS A 351 2.50 -16.85 28.67
CA LYS A 351 1.86 -18.12 28.27
C LYS A 351 0.52 -17.89 27.55
N ALA A 352 -0.16 -16.77 27.82
CA ALA A 352 -1.36 -16.35 27.10
C ALA A 352 -1.04 -15.83 25.69
N ASP A 353 0.01 -15.03 25.52
CA ASP A 353 0.43 -14.51 24.22
C ASP A 353 0.99 -15.64 23.32
N GLN A 354 1.67 -16.62 23.91
CA GLN A 354 2.20 -17.82 23.24
C GLN A 354 1.06 -18.72 22.78
N LYS A 355 -0.02 -18.77 23.56
CA LYS A 355 -1.25 -19.47 23.19
C LYS A 355 -1.90 -18.77 21.99
N VAL A 356 -2.08 -17.45 22.05
CA VAL A 356 -2.68 -16.61 20.98
C VAL A 356 -1.90 -16.76 19.66
N LEU A 357 -0.57 -16.66 19.70
CA LEU A 357 0.28 -16.82 18.50
C LEU A 357 0.20 -18.22 17.90
N GLY A 358 -0.13 -19.23 18.70
CA GLY A 358 -0.34 -20.61 18.25
C GLY A 358 -1.75 -20.88 17.70
N GLU A 359 -2.68 -19.94 17.81
CA GLU A 359 -4.06 -20.13 17.34
C GLU A 359 -4.16 -19.95 15.81
N SER A 360 -5.18 -20.60 15.24
CA SER A 360 -5.52 -20.50 13.82
C SER A 360 -5.93 -19.06 13.46
N VAL A 361 -5.54 -18.60 12.28
CA VAL A 361 -6.01 -17.32 11.71
C VAL A 361 -7.53 -17.28 11.52
N GLU A 362 -8.22 -18.42 11.48
CA GLU A 362 -9.69 -18.50 11.42
C GLU A 362 -10.38 -17.85 12.62
N LYS A 363 -9.69 -17.77 13.78
CA LYS A 363 -10.24 -17.10 14.98
C LYS A 363 -10.27 -15.59 14.87
N LEU A 364 -9.59 -15.01 13.87
CA LEU A 364 -9.61 -13.58 13.60
C LEU A 364 -10.92 -13.13 12.92
N GLU A 365 -11.83 -14.07 12.57
CA GLU A 365 -13.12 -13.80 11.94
C GLU A 365 -13.03 -12.89 10.70
N LEU A 366 -11.96 -13.09 9.92
CA LEU A 366 -11.65 -12.29 8.74
C LEU A 366 -12.58 -12.59 7.56
N GLY A 367 -12.79 -11.60 6.71
CA GLY A 367 -13.49 -11.76 5.45
C GLY A 367 -12.78 -12.68 4.45
N ASN A 368 -13.53 -13.17 3.46
CA ASN A 368 -13.04 -14.14 2.46
C ASN A 368 -11.80 -13.66 1.70
N LYS A 369 -11.71 -12.35 1.39
CA LYS A 369 -10.56 -11.76 0.67
C LYS A 369 -9.28 -11.87 1.49
N SER A 370 -9.35 -11.51 2.77
CA SER A 370 -8.23 -11.59 3.71
C SER A 370 -7.81 -13.04 3.95
N LEU A 371 -8.76 -13.96 4.12
CA LEU A 371 -8.45 -15.39 4.27
C LEU A 371 -7.78 -15.98 3.03
N ALA A 372 -8.27 -15.67 1.83
CA ALA A 372 -7.68 -16.15 0.58
C ALA A 372 -6.24 -15.62 0.38
N MET A 373 -5.98 -14.37 0.78
CA MET A 373 -4.64 -13.80 0.76
C MET A 373 -3.70 -14.53 1.74
N LEU A 374 -4.14 -14.78 2.98
CA LEU A 374 -3.35 -15.52 3.97
C LEU A 374 -3.06 -16.95 3.52
N GLU A 375 -4.05 -17.65 2.95
CA GLU A 375 -3.88 -18.98 2.39
C GLU A 375 -2.85 -18.98 1.24
N GLY A 376 -2.92 -17.99 0.34
CA GLY A 376 -1.94 -17.82 -0.73
C GLY A 376 -0.51 -17.55 -0.25
N LEU A 377 -0.35 -16.96 0.94
CA LEU A 377 0.94 -16.78 1.61
C LEU A 377 1.37 -18.00 2.45
N GLY A 378 0.50 -19.00 2.62
CA GLY A 378 0.75 -20.16 3.48
C GLY A 378 0.70 -19.85 4.97
N VAL A 379 0.06 -18.75 5.36
CA VAL A 379 -0.10 -18.31 6.75
C VAL A 379 -1.27 -19.07 7.37
N SER A 380 -0.99 -19.88 8.39
CA SER A 380 -2.00 -20.71 9.06
C SER A 380 -2.23 -20.33 10.52
N ARG A 381 -1.23 -19.69 11.16
CA ARG A 381 -1.29 -19.26 12.56
C ARG A 381 -1.09 -17.76 12.70
N ILE A 382 -1.67 -17.20 13.76
CA ILE A 382 -1.51 -15.77 14.08
C ILE A 382 -0.02 -15.41 14.25
N GLY A 383 0.80 -16.30 14.79
CA GLY A 383 2.24 -16.07 14.94
C GLY A 383 3.02 -16.00 13.63
N ASP A 384 2.54 -16.61 12.55
CA ASP A 384 3.20 -16.58 11.24
C ASP A 384 3.15 -15.15 10.66
N LEU A 385 2.14 -14.37 11.01
CA LEU A 385 1.97 -12.96 10.61
C LEU A 385 3.08 -12.05 11.15
N ALA A 386 3.80 -12.45 12.20
CA ALA A 386 4.91 -11.66 12.73
C ALA A 386 6.09 -11.53 11.73
N GLN A 387 6.13 -12.39 10.71
CA GLN A 387 7.16 -12.37 9.66
C GLN A 387 6.85 -11.38 8.54
N TYR A 388 5.61 -10.89 8.46
CA TYR A 388 5.15 -9.99 7.41
C TYR A 388 4.86 -8.63 7.98
N SER A 389 5.36 -7.58 7.34
CA SER A 389 4.93 -6.22 7.66
C SER A 389 3.54 -5.91 7.12
N ASP A 390 2.94 -4.82 7.64
CA ASP A 390 1.75 -4.19 7.05
C ASP A 390 1.89 -4.00 5.52
N LEU A 391 3.10 -3.64 5.08
CA LEU A 391 3.42 -3.36 3.70
C LEU A 391 3.65 -4.62 2.85
N ASP A 392 4.22 -5.67 3.42
CA ASP A 392 4.35 -6.96 2.74
C ASP A 392 2.97 -7.56 2.47
N LEU A 393 2.06 -7.45 3.45
CA LEU A 393 0.67 -7.87 3.32
C LEU A 393 -0.09 -6.98 2.34
N TYR A 394 0.15 -5.67 2.32
CA TYR A 394 -0.44 -4.77 1.33
C TYR A 394 -0.05 -5.15 -0.11
N LYS A 395 1.20 -5.55 -0.33
CA LYS A 395 1.71 -5.98 -1.64
C LYS A 395 1.29 -7.40 -2.03
N ALA A 396 0.66 -8.15 -1.13
CA ALA A 396 0.30 -9.53 -1.39
C ALA A 396 -0.78 -9.64 -2.50
N PRO A 397 -0.76 -10.71 -3.32
CA PRO A 397 -1.75 -10.91 -4.37
C PRO A 397 -3.19 -10.94 -3.82
N GLY A 398 -4.09 -10.15 -4.41
CA GLY A 398 -5.49 -10.06 -3.97
C GLY A 398 -5.68 -9.30 -2.65
N SER A 399 -4.62 -8.68 -2.14
CA SER A 399 -4.66 -7.80 -0.98
C SER A 399 -4.93 -6.35 -1.37
N GLY A 400 -5.05 -5.48 -0.36
CA GLY A 400 -5.31 -4.06 -0.49
C GLY A 400 -5.29 -3.35 0.87
N GLN A 401 -5.68 -2.08 0.90
CA GLN A 401 -5.81 -1.28 2.10
C GLN A 401 -6.83 -1.89 3.07
N SER A 402 -7.99 -2.30 2.56
CA SER A 402 -9.07 -2.90 3.38
C SER A 402 -8.63 -4.17 4.09
N VAL A 403 -7.89 -5.05 3.39
CA VAL A 403 -7.37 -6.30 3.95
C VAL A 403 -6.38 -6.03 5.08
N VAL A 404 -5.44 -5.10 4.88
CA VAL A 404 -4.46 -4.74 5.91
C VAL A 404 -5.12 -4.07 7.12
N GLN A 405 -6.14 -3.24 6.90
CA GLN A 405 -6.86 -2.57 7.96
C GLN A 405 -7.74 -3.53 8.77
N GLU A 406 -8.40 -4.48 8.11
CA GLU A 406 -9.14 -5.58 8.75
C GLU A 406 -8.20 -6.43 9.61
N LEU A 407 -7.05 -6.85 9.06
CA LEU A 407 -6.05 -7.62 9.78
C LEU A 407 -5.49 -6.85 10.98
N SER A 408 -5.18 -5.57 10.81
CA SER A 408 -4.67 -4.74 11.90
C SER A 408 -5.69 -4.60 13.04
N THR A 409 -6.96 -4.42 12.69
CA THR A 409 -8.08 -4.32 13.65
C THR A 409 -8.29 -5.64 14.39
N ALA A 410 -8.34 -6.75 13.65
CA ALA A 410 -8.51 -8.08 14.22
C ALA A 410 -7.35 -8.42 15.16
N LEU A 411 -6.10 -8.23 14.73
CA LEU A 411 -4.92 -8.47 15.58
C LEU A 411 -4.89 -7.59 16.82
N GLY A 412 -5.33 -6.34 16.70
CA GLY A 412 -5.45 -5.41 17.82
C GLY A 412 -6.37 -5.93 18.93
N ALA A 413 -7.46 -6.61 18.58
CA ALA A 413 -8.36 -7.25 19.55
C ALA A 413 -7.67 -8.38 20.35
N PHE A 414 -6.62 -8.99 19.79
CA PHE A 414 -5.79 -10.00 20.44
C PHE A 414 -4.51 -9.43 21.08
N GLY A 415 -4.33 -8.10 21.08
CA GLY A 415 -3.14 -7.44 21.62
C GLY A 415 -1.87 -7.61 20.78
N VAL A 416 -2.02 -8.04 19.52
CA VAL A 416 -0.93 -8.23 18.56
C VAL A 416 -0.96 -7.08 17.54
N SER A 417 0.20 -6.65 17.07
CA SER A 417 0.31 -5.60 16.05
C SER A 417 1.25 -6.07 14.93
N LEU A 418 0.91 -5.73 13.69
CA LEU A 418 1.80 -5.98 12.55
C LEU A 418 3.09 -5.16 12.67
N PRO A 419 4.24 -5.72 12.29
CA PRO A 419 5.48 -4.96 12.13
C PRO A 419 5.29 -3.79 11.16
N ARG A 420 5.75 -2.60 11.56
CA ARG A 420 5.78 -1.41 10.71
C ARG A 420 7.22 -1.14 10.24
N PRO A 421 7.60 -1.46 8.99
CA PRO A 421 8.94 -1.24 8.48
C PRO A 421 9.28 0.25 8.48
N GLU A 422 10.48 0.55 8.96
CA GLU A 422 11.07 1.88 8.79
C GLU A 422 11.37 2.10 7.31
N ILE A 423 10.70 3.08 6.72
CA ILE A 423 11.07 3.58 5.40
C ILE A 423 12.33 4.42 5.58
N LYS A 424 13.48 3.83 5.28
CA LYS A 424 14.76 4.53 5.23
C LYS A 424 14.72 5.47 4.03
N ALA A 425 14.62 6.77 4.33
CA ALA A 425 14.65 7.86 3.35
C ALA A 425 16.06 8.06 2.78
#